data_AF-A0A7S4I9W8-F1
#
_entry.id   AF-A0A7S4I9W8-F1
#
_cell.length_a   1.000
_cell.length_b   1.000
_cell.length_c   1.000
_cell.angle_alpha   90.00
_cell.angle_beta   90.00
_cell.angle_gamma   90.00
#
_symmetry.space_group_name_H-M   'P 1'
#
loop_
_entity.id
_entity.type
_entity.pdbx_description
1 polymer ?
#
loop_
_entity_poly.entity_id
_entity_poly.type
_entity_poly.pdbx_seq_one_letter_code
_entity_poly.pdbx_strand_id
1 'polypeptide(L)'
;DGEGGEGGGSSSAWWEGDEVQWKRGDKKWKTLEHNGVLFPPLYEAHGKTFKYEGEVVELNTAQEEVATMFAAMISTDYAEKDTFRKNFMASWEPLLKQTRL
;
A
#
# COMPACT_ATOMS: atom_id res chain seq x y z
N ASP A 1 -11.60 -31.65 52.22
CA ASP A 1 -10.61 -30.94 53.05
C ASP A 1 -9.27 -30.96 52.34
N GLY A 2 -8.63 -29.91 51.83
CA GLY A 2 -8.91 -28.48 51.66
C GLY A 2 -8.06 -27.97 50.48
N GLU A 3 -8.55 -26.99 49.71
CA GLU A 3 -7.99 -25.61 49.57
C GLU A 3 -6.48 -25.58 49.26
N GLY A 4 -5.96 -24.98 48.21
CA GLY A 4 -6.28 -23.70 47.56
C GLY A 4 -4.92 -23.02 47.29
N GLY A 5 -4.77 -22.29 46.17
CA GLY A 5 -3.49 -21.64 45.86
C GLY A 5 -3.46 -20.97 44.50
N GLU A 6 -4.25 -19.90 44.36
CA GLU A 6 -4.21 -18.98 43.22
C GLU A 6 -2.84 -18.31 43.11
N GLY A 7 -2.09 -18.64 42.05
CA GLY A 7 -0.89 -17.90 41.65
C GLY A 7 -1.28 -16.66 40.85
N GLY A 8 -1.69 -15.60 41.55
CA GLY A 8 -2.00 -14.30 40.95
C GLY A 8 -0.79 -13.73 40.21
N GLY A 9 -0.82 -13.80 38.87
CA GLY A 9 0.11 -13.08 38.02
C GLY A 9 -0.20 -11.59 38.06
N SER A 10 0.56 -10.83 38.83
CA SER A 10 0.51 -9.37 38.83
C SER A 10 0.77 -8.86 37.41
N SER A 11 -0.29 -8.41 36.74
CA SER A 11 -0.20 -7.65 35.50
C SER A 11 0.26 -6.24 35.84
N SER A 12 1.58 -6.07 36.04
CA SER A 12 2.18 -4.73 36.02
C SER A 12 1.97 -4.17 34.62
N ALA A 13 1.30 -3.03 34.54
CA ALA A 13 0.94 -2.46 33.27
C ALA A 13 2.19 -2.05 32.48
N TRP A 14 2.16 -2.17 31.16
CA TRP A 14 3.33 -1.91 30.31
C TRP A 14 3.83 -0.46 30.35
N TRP A 15 3.09 0.44 31.01
CA TRP A 15 3.43 1.84 31.25
C TRP A 15 4.04 2.11 32.64
N GLU A 16 4.19 1.11 33.53
CA GLU A 16 4.63 1.27 34.94
C GLU A 16 6.10 0.89 35.19
N GLY A 17 7.00 1.24 34.28
CA GLY A 17 8.44 1.03 34.47
C GLY A 17 9.29 2.16 33.88
N ASP A 18 10.41 2.46 34.54
CA ASP A 18 11.43 3.44 34.09
C ASP A 18 12.14 3.03 32.78
N GLU A 19 11.80 1.89 32.18
CA GLU A 19 12.45 1.30 30.99
C GLU A 19 11.69 1.52 29.66
N VAL A 20 10.93 2.61 29.50
CA VAL A 20 10.35 2.95 28.18
C VAL A 20 11.30 3.85 27.38
N GLN A 21 12.55 3.42 27.21
CA GLN A 21 13.55 4.09 26.37
C GLN A 21 14.08 3.11 25.33
N TRP A 22 13.28 2.87 24.29
CA TRP A 22 13.68 2.04 23.15
C TRP A 22 14.74 2.75 22.30
N LYS A 23 15.98 2.26 22.27
CA LYS A 23 16.97 2.75 21.29
C LYS A 23 16.95 1.89 20.04
N ARG A 24 17.29 2.50 18.89
CA ARG A 24 17.46 1.75 17.64
C ARG A 24 18.60 0.75 17.84
N GLY A 25 18.34 -0.53 17.58
CA GLY A 25 19.33 -1.61 17.71
C GLY A 25 19.17 -2.48 18.96
N ASP A 26 18.39 -2.06 19.97
CA ASP A 26 18.13 -2.90 21.13
C ASP A 26 17.19 -4.06 20.78
N LYS A 27 17.33 -5.16 21.51
CA LYS A 27 16.43 -6.32 21.41
C LYS A 27 15.00 -5.91 21.79
N LYS A 28 14.07 -6.05 20.84
CA LYS A 28 12.66 -5.65 21.00
C LYS A 28 11.73 -6.77 21.44
N TRP A 29 12.08 -8.00 21.11
CA TRP A 29 11.25 -9.17 21.36
C TRP A 29 12.13 -10.39 21.65
N LYS A 30 11.58 -11.36 22.37
CA LYS A 30 12.22 -12.67 22.61
C LYS A 30 11.85 -13.66 21.50
N THR A 31 10.58 -13.65 21.09
CA THR A 31 10.02 -14.40 19.96
C THR A 31 9.10 -13.48 19.16
N LEU A 32 8.97 -13.72 17.86
CA LEU A 32 8.06 -13.01 16.96
C LEU A 32 7.50 -14.02 15.95
N GLU A 33 6.19 -14.13 15.89
CA GLU A 33 5.47 -14.95 14.92
C GLU A 33 4.47 -14.06 14.18
N HIS A 34 4.45 -14.12 12.85
CA HIS A 34 3.51 -13.38 12.02
C HIS A 34 3.19 -14.18 10.75
N ASN A 35 2.00 -13.98 10.20
CA ASN A 35 1.51 -14.70 9.02
C ASN A 35 1.96 -14.08 7.69
N GLY A 36 3.15 -13.46 7.66
CA GLY A 36 3.64 -12.76 6.48
C GLY A 36 2.83 -11.49 6.15
N VAL A 37 2.63 -11.25 4.86
CA VAL A 37 1.93 -10.09 4.31
C VAL A 37 0.73 -10.54 3.47
N LEU A 38 -0.32 -9.73 3.46
CA LEU A 38 -1.45 -9.89 2.55
C LEU A 38 -1.25 -8.95 1.35
N PHE A 39 -1.09 -9.53 0.16
CA PHE A 39 -1.02 -8.74 -1.07
C PHE A 39 -2.43 -8.30 -1.51
N PRO A 40 -2.57 -7.10 -2.10
CA PRO A 40 -3.82 -6.71 -2.73
C PRO A 40 -4.16 -7.67 -3.89
N PRO A 41 -5.45 -7.76 -4.28
CA PRO A 41 -5.83 -8.52 -5.46
C PRO A 41 -5.15 -7.93 -6.71
N LEU A 42 -4.99 -8.78 -7.73
CA LEU A 42 -4.52 -8.32 -9.04
C LEU A 42 -5.55 -7.39 -9.67
N TYR A 43 -5.08 -6.41 -10.45
CA TYR A 43 -5.96 -5.50 -11.16
C TYR A 43 -6.79 -6.24 -12.23
N GLU A 44 -8.10 -5.97 -12.24
CA GLU A 44 -9.03 -6.47 -13.24
C GLU A 44 -9.36 -5.37 -14.24
N ALA A 45 -9.02 -5.60 -15.51
CA ALA A 45 -9.28 -4.62 -16.56
C ALA A 45 -10.79 -4.43 -16.78
N HIS A 46 -11.22 -3.17 -16.81
CA HIS A 46 -12.63 -2.82 -16.94
C HIS A 46 -13.08 -2.52 -18.39
N GLY A 47 -12.14 -2.43 -19.34
CA GLY A 47 -12.43 -2.31 -20.77
C GLY A 47 -13.13 -1.01 -21.16
N LYS A 48 -13.05 0.03 -20.33
CA LYS A 48 -13.61 1.34 -20.65
C LYS A 48 -12.81 1.99 -21.77
N THR A 49 -13.50 2.63 -22.70
CA THR A 49 -12.88 3.26 -23.86
C THR A 49 -11.97 4.41 -23.44
N PHE A 50 -10.68 4.28 -23.73
CA PHE A 50 -9.71 5.37 -23.64
C PHE A 50 -9.65 6.12 -24.99
N LYS A 51 -9.59 7.45 -24.93
CA LYS A 51 -9.51 8.31 -26.12
C LYS A 51 -8.32 9.25 -26.04
N TYR A 52 -7.60 9.38 -27.14
CA TYR A 52 -6.51 10.34 -27.30
C TYR A 52 -6.77 11.15 -28.58
N GLU A 53 -6.82 12.48 -28.46
CA GLU A 53 -7.15 13.39 -29.58
C GLU A 53 -8.46 13.05 -30.31
N GLY A 54 -9.43 12.46 -29.60
CA GLY A 54 -10.73 12.05 -30.14
C GLY A 54 -10.77 10.62 -30.69
N GLU A 55 -9.62 10.03 -30.97
CA GLU A 55 -9.49 8.66 -31.47
C GLU A 55 -9.49 7.64 -30.35
N VAL A 56 -10.08 6.47 -30.59
CA VAL A 56 -10.10 5.36 -29.63
C VAL A 56 -8.74 4.67 -29.63
N VAL A 57 -8.17 4.51 -28.43
CA VAL A 57 -6.90 3.81 -28.23
C VAL A 57 -7.14 2.66 -27.27
N GLU A 58 -6.79 1.44 -27.69
CA GLU A 58 -6.84 0.26 -26.83
C GLU A 58 -5.62 0.24 -25.90
N LEU A 59 -5.88 0.04 -24.60
CA LEU A 59 -4.85 -0.14 -23.58
C LEU A 59 -4.84 -1.60 -23.13
N ASN A 60 -3.65 -2.15 -22.88
CA ASN A 60 -3.54 -3.44 -22.18
C ASN A 60 -3.79 -3.28 -20.67
N THR A 61 -3.91 -4.38 -19.93
CA THR A 61 -4.22 -4.37 -18.49
C THR A 61 -3.30 -3.47 -17.66
N ALA A 62 -1.98 -3.53 -17.87
CA ALA A 62 -1.03 -2.74 -17.11
C ALA A 62 -1.08 -1.25 -17.48
N GLN A 63 -1.31 -0.93 -18.75
CA GLN A 63 -1.49 0.44 -19.21
C GLN A 63 -2.81 1.04 -18.69
N GLU A 64 -3.88 0.24 -18.69
CA GLU A 64 -5.20 0.62 -18.19
C GLU A 64 -5.16 0.86 -16.68
N GLU A 65 -4.53 -0.03 -15.90
CA GLU A 65 -4.39 0.12 -14.45
C GLU A 65 -3.81 1.49 -14.07
N VAL A 66 -2.69 1.86 -14.68
CA VAL A 66 -2.01 3.13 -14.40
C VAL A 66 -2.83 4.34 -14.89
N ALA A 67 -3.51 4.21 -16.03
CA ALA A 67 -4.42 5.26 -16.51
C ALA A 67 -5.59 5.47 -15.53
N THR A 68 -6.15 4.39 -14.98
CA THR A 68 -7.22 4.41 -13.98
C THR A 68 -6.78 5.09 -12.69
N MET A 69 -5.53 4.88 -12.25
CA MET A 69 -4.99 5.58 -11.07
C MET A 69 -5.03 7.11 -11.26
N PHE A 70 -4.61 7.61 -12.42
CA PHE A 70 -4.67 9.05 -12.69
C PHE A 70 -6.11 9.55 -12.87
N ALA A 71 -6.96 8.79 -13.57
CA ALA A 71 -8.36 9.13 -13.77
C ALA A 71 -9.11 9.26 -12.43
N ALA A 72 -8.82 8.41 -11.44
CA ALA A 72 -9.39 8.50 -10.10
C ALA A 72 -9.03 9.80 -9.37
N MET A 73 -7.95 10.47 -9.77
CA MET A 73 -7.46 11.71 -9.17
C MET A 73 -7.78 12.96 -9.99
N ILE A 74 -8.45 12.83 -11.14
CA ILE A 74 -8.61 13.91 -12.13
C ILE A 74 -9.36 15.13 -11.60
N SER A 75 -10.23 14.95 -10.61
CA SER A 75 -11.01 16.02 -9.98
C SER A 75 -10.38 16.58 -8.70
N THR A 76 -9.11 16.26 -8.42
CA THR A 76 -8.39 16.72 -7.23
C THR A 76 -7.33 17.75 -7.60
N ASP A 77 -6.94 18.60 -6.65
CA ASP A 77 -5.87 19.59 -6.83
C ASP A 77 -4.51 18.97 -7.24
N TYR A 78 -4.33 17.65 -7.08
CA TYR A 78 -3.13 16.97 -7.56
C TYR A 78 -3.07 16.93 -9.08
N ALA A 79 -4.20 16.73 -9.76
CA ALA A 79 -4.24 16.65 -11.23
C ALA A 79 -3.82 17.96 -11.89
N GLU A 80 -3.95 19.09 -11.20
CA GLU A 80 -3.52 20.41 -11.68
C GLU A 80 -2.01 20.67 -11.49
N LYS A 81 -1.35 19.96 -10.56
CA LYS A 81 0.06 20.16 -10.25
C LYS A 81 0.95 19.66 -11.37
N ASP A 82 1.75 20.56 -11.94
CA ASP A 82 2.70 20.27 -13.02
C ASP A 82 3.66 19.12 -12.68
N THR A 83 4.26 19.14 -11.47
CA THR A 83 5.14 18.05 -11.00
C THR A 83 4.42 16.71 -10.96
N PHE A 84 3.16 16.68 -10.54
CA PHE A 84 2.38 15.44 -10.46
C PHE A 84 2.11 14.87 -11.86
N ARG A 85 1.66 15.73 -12.79
CA ARG A 85 1.43 15.35 -14.20
C ARG A 85 2.71 14.86 -14.87
N LYS A 86 3.84 15.55 -14.66
CA LYS A 86 5.15 15.17 -15.21
C LYS A 86 5.60 13.82 -14.69
N ASN A 87 5.50 13.58 -13.38
CA ASN A 87 5.87 12.31 -12.78
C ASN A 87 4.97 11.17 -13.29
N PHE A 88 3.66 11.41 -13.37
CA PHE A 88 2.72 10.43 -13.93
C PHE A 88 3.10 10.04 -15.37
N MET A 89 3.28 11.03 -16.25
CA MET A 89 3.61 10.75 -17.66
C MET A 89 4.96 10.05 -17.79
N ALA A 90 5.96 10.41 -16.97
CA ALA A 90 7.26 9.74 -16.94
C ALA A 90 7.16 8.25 -16.53
N SER A 91 6.19 7.90 -15.67
CA SER A 91 5.93 6.49 -15.30
C SER A 91 5.07 5.75 -16.32
N TRP A 92 4.13 6.43 -16.98
CA TRP A 92 3.17 5.81 -17.89
C TRP A 92 3.71 5.63 -19.31
N GLU A 93 4.52 6.57 -19.82
CA GLU A 93 5.09 6.53 -21.17
C GLU A 93 5.90 5.24 -21.47
N PRO A 94 6.75 4.72 -20.55
CA PRO A 94 7.43 3.45 -20.77
C PRO A 94 6.48 2.25 -20.93
N LEU A 95 5.34 2.26 -20.23
CA LEU A 95 4.31 1.21 -20.35
C LEU A 95 3.60 1.28 -21.70
N LEU A 96 3.38 2.49 -22.22
CA LEU A 96 2.76 2.70 -23.53
C LEU A 96 3.67 2.20 -24.68
N LYS A 97 4.99 2.30 -24.53
CA LYS A 97 5.97 1.80 -25.51
C LYS A 97 6.09 0.28 -25.53
N GLN A 98 5.61 -0.40 -24.50
CA GLN A 98 5.56 -1.86 -24.46
C GLN A 98 4.32 -2.36 -25.19
N THR A 99 4.46 -2.58 -26.50
CA THR A 99 3.39 -3.14 -27.34
C THR A 99 3.53 -4.66 -27.43
N ARG A 100 2.99 -5.37 -26.42
CA ARG A 100 2.99 -6.85 -26.22
C ARG A 100 4.37 -7.53 -26.13
N LEU A 101 4.46 -8.54 -25.23
CA LEU A 101 5.45 -9.64 -25.32
C LEU A 101 4.95 -10.66 -26.35
#